data_AF-A0A2V5ZM21-F1
#
_entry.id   AF-A0A2V5ZM21-F1
#
_cell.length_a   1.000
_cell.length_b   1.000
_cell.length_c   1.000
_cell.angle_alpha   90.00
_cell.angle_beta   90.00
_cell.angle_gamma   90.00
#
_symmetry.space_group_name_H-M   'P 1'
#
loop_
_entity.id
_entity.type
_entity.pdbx_description
1 polymer ?
#
loop_
_entity_poly.entity_id
_entity_poly.type
_entity_poly.pdbx_seq_one_letter_code
_entity_poly.pdbx_strand_id
1 'polypeptide(L)'
;MDRVSGWYKRKTQAIQLVLALVIVVIANVDTVRIARSLSGVNSPLRDSIKDAAHSFVEAGLPQGPPGTQLSAATEAIGNLALPIGWVKGGFGPTTIFGWVITALAASLGAPFWFDLLNKFINVRASGKAPEEEPKSPKEVPQPAQPGG
;
A
#
# COMPACT_ATOMS: atom_id res chain seq x y z
N MET A 1 4.88 -32.25 -16.60
CA MET A 1 4.70 -31.44 -15.37
C MET A 1 3.97 -30.12 -15.65
N ASP A 2 4.05 -29.54 -16.84
CA ASP A 2 3.50 -28.20 -17.15
C ASP A 2 1.96 -28.08 -17.03
N ARG A 3 1.24 -29.18 -17.20
CA ARG A 3 -0.23 -29.24 -17.14
C ARG A 3 -0.77 -29.21 -15.70
N VAL A 4 -0.07 -29.86 -14.76
CA VAL A 4 -0.45 -29.88 -13.34
C VAL A 4 -0.09 -28.55 -12.66
N SER A 5 0.99 -27.90 -13.10
CA SER A 5 1.39 -26.57 -12.62
C SER A 5 0.35 -25.49 -12.93
N GLY A 6 -0.26 -25.53 -14.11
CA GLY A 6 -1.29 -24.56 -14.51
C GLY A 6 -2.59 -24.68 -13.70
N TRP A 7 -3.04 -25.91 -13.45
CA TRP A 7 -4.25 -26.16 -12.65
C TRP A 7 -4.05 -25.73 -11.20
N TYR A 8 -2.89 -26.05 -10.62
CA TYR A 8 -2.53 -25.62 -9.27
C TYR A 8 -2.49 -24.09 -9.15
N LYS A 9 -1.84 -23.41 -10.11
CA LYS A 9 -1.76 -21.94 -10.12
C LYS A 9 -3.14 -21.27 -10.14
N ARG A 10 -4.06 -21.77 -10.97
CA ARG A 10 -5.44 -21.25 -11.05
C ARG A 10 -6.21 -21.50 -9.76
N LYS A 11 -6.04 -22.67 -9.15
CA LYS A 11 -6.66 -22.99 -7.86
C LYS A 11 -6.13 -22.11 -6.73
N THR A 12 -4.83 -21.91 -6.65
CA THR A 12 -4.22 -21.05 -5.63
C THR A 12 -4.69 -19.61 -5.77
N GLN A 13 -4.79 -19.07 -7.00
CA GLN A 13 -5.34 -17.73 -7.23
C GLN A 13 -6.82 -17.63 -6.81
N ALA A 14 -7.64 -18.65 -7.11
CA ALA A 14 -9.03 -18.68 -6.67
C ALA A 14 -9.15 -18.73 -5.14
N ILE A 15 -8.33 -19.53 -4.47
CA ILE A 15 -8.30 -19.62 -3.00
C ILE A 15 -7.87 -18.28 -2.39
N GLN A 16 -6.86 -17.62 -2.95
CA GLN A 16 -6.42 -16.29 -2.51
C GLN A 16 -7.52 -15.24 -2.67
N LEU A 17 -8.22 -15.24 -3.80
CA LEU A 17 -9.34 -14.33 -4.05
C LEU A 17 -10.48 -14.54 -3.03
N VAL A 18 -10.85 -15.80 -2.77
CA VAL A 18 -11.90 -16.12 -1.79
C VAL A 18 -11.46 -15.72 -0.39
N LEU A 19 -10.21 -16.02 0.01
CA LEU A 19 -9.69 -15.63 1.31
C LEU A 19 -9.68 -14.10 1.49
N ALA A 20 -9.21 -13.38 0.47
CA ALA A 20 -9.23 -11.92 0.46
C ALA A 20 -10.66 -11.37 0.58
N LEU A 21 -11.60 -11.93 -0.18
CA LEU A 21 -13.01 -11.53 -0.12
C LEU A 21 -13.61 -11.77 1.27
N VAL A 22 -13.36 -12.93 1.87
CA VAL A 22 -13.83 -13.28 3.22
C VAL A 22 -13.29 -12.29 4.25
N ILE A 23 -12.00 -11.99 4.22
CA ILE A 23 -11.38 -11.02 5.14
C ILE A 23 -11.99 -9.62 4.95
N VAL A 24 -12.17 -9.19 3.71
CA VAL A 24 -12.75 -7.89 3.36
C VAL A 24 -14.18 -7.75 3.86
N VAL A 25 -15.00 -8.80 3.72
CA VAL A 25 -16.39 -8.81 4.21
C VAL A 25 -16.42 -8.82 5.74
N ILE A 26 -15.65 -9.69 6.39
CA ILE A 26 -15.64 -9.79 7.86
C ILE A 26 -15.20 -8.46 8.49
N ALA A 27 -14.12 -7.88 7.98
CA ALA A 27 -13.56 -6.63 8.48
C ALA A 27 -14.29 -5.38 7.95
N ASN A 28 -15.22 -5.55 6.99
CA ASN A 28 -15.90 -4.48 6.27
C ASN A 28 -14.93 -3.38 5.80
N VAL A 29 -13.89 -3.79 5.09
CA VAL A 29 -12.84 -2.90 4.57
C VAL A 29 -13.20 -2.49 3.15
N ASP A 30 -13.53 -1.21 2.96
CA ASP A 30 -13.89 -0.65 1.66
C ASP A 30 -12.87 0.42 1.25
N THR A 31 -12.09 0.14 0.20
CA THR A 31 -11.08 1.08 -0.34
C THR A 31 -11.70 2.40 -0.82
N VAL A 32 -12.91 2.38 -1.41
CA VAL A 32 -13.60 3.58 -1.89
C VAL A 32 -14.07 4.44 -0.71
N ARG A 33 -14.62 3.81 0.33
CA ARG A 33 -15.01 4.50 1.56
C ARG A 33 -13.81 5.11 2.26
N ILE A 34 -12.73 4.34 2.41
CA ILE A 34 -11.47 4.83 2.98
C ILE A 34 -10.92 5.99 2.14
N ALA A 35 -10.85 5.84 0.82
CA ALA A 35 -10.37 6.88 -0.07
C ALA A 35 -11.20 8.17 0.05
N ARG A 36 -12.53 8.08 0.11
CA ARG A 36 -13.40 9.25 0.29
C ARG A 36 -13.26 9.87 1.67
N SER A 37 -13.18 9.06 2.73
CA SER A 37 -12.99 9.54 4.10
C SER A 37 -11.63 10.22 4.31
N LEU A 38 -10.61 9.85 3.54
CA LEU A 38 -9.27 10.43 3.60
C LEU A 38 -9.04 11.57 2.58
N SER A 39 -9.68 11.52 1.40
CA SER A 39 -9.52 12.54 0.36
C SER A 39 -10.15 13.87 0.80
N GLY A 40 -9.41 14.97 0.62
CA GLY A 40 -9.60 16.25 1.31
C GLY A 40 -10.87 17.07 1.02
N VAL A 41 -11.94 16.50 0.49
CA VAL A 41 -13.22 17.18 0.26
C VAL A 41 -14.10 17.03 1.52
N ASN A 42 -13.89 17.90 2.51
CA ASN A 42 -14.76 18.11 3.69
C ASN A 42 -15.19 16.83 4.42
N SER A 43 -14.22 16.00 4.84
CA SER A 43 -14.52 14.83 5.68
C SER A 43 -14.79 15.28 7.13
N PRO A 44 -15.93 14.92 7.75
CA PRO A 44 -16.19 15.15 9.17
C PRO A 44 -15.07 14.64 10.08
N LEU A 45 -14.34 13.62 9.63
CA LEU A 45 -13.19 13.03 10.30
C LEU A 45 -12.00 14.01 10.38
N ARG A 46 -11.79 14.78 9.32
CA ARG A 46 -10.71 15.78 9.27
C ARG A 46 -11.02 16.94 10.19
N ASP A 47 -12.28 17.36 10.21
CA ASP A 47 -12.71 18.46 11.07
C ASP A 47 -12.69 18.03 12.55
N SER A 48 -13.10 16.80 12.89
CA SER A 48 -12.92 16.27 14.25
C SER A 48 -11.45 16.14 14.66
N ILE A 49 -10.55 15.77 13.74
CA ILE A 49 -9.09 15.78 14.01
C ILE A 49 -8.58 17.21 14.21
N LYS A 50 -9.01 18.17 13.38
CA LYS A 50 -8.62 19.59 13.53
C LYS A 50 -9.11 20.15 14.86
N ASP A 51 -10.35 19.85 15.25
CA ASP A 51 -10.96 20.30 16.49
C ASP A 51 -10.25 19.65 17.70
N ALA A 52 -9.95 18.35 17.62
CA ALA A 52 -9.14 17.67 18.62
C ALA A 52 -7.73 18.28 18.73
N ALA A 53 -7.08 18.58 17.61
CA ALA A 53 -5.78 19.24 17.60
C ALA A 53 -5.84 20.67 18.17
N HIS A 54 -6.90 21.44 17.84
CA HIS A 54 -7.14 22.76 18.43
C HIS A 54 -7.31 22.67 19.94
N SER A 55 -8.14 21.73 20.42
CA SER A 55 -8.35 21.51 21.85
C SER A 55 -7.07 21.06 22.57
N PHE A 56 -6.20 20.29 21.91
CA PHE A 56 -4.92 19.87 22.46
C PHE A 56 -3.91 21.02 22.55
N VAL A 57 -3.92 21.95 21.59
CA VAL A 57 -3.08 23.16 21.64
C VAL A 57 -3.59 24.15 22.69
N GLU A 58 -4.91 24.33 22.80
CA GLU A 58 -5.52 25.22 23.80
C GLU A 58 -5.40 24.70 25.23
N ALA A 59 -5.49 23.38 25.43
CA ALA A 59 -5.28 22.74 26.74
C ALA A 59 -3.82 22.83 27.22
N GLY A 60 -2.89 23.21 26.33
CA GLY A 60 -1.45 23.16 26.55
C GLY A 60 -0.92 21.73 26.48
N LEU A 61 0.30 21.56 25.94
CA LEU A 61 0.95 20.25 25.89
C LEU A 61 0.94 19.62 27.30
N PRO A 62 0.42 18.40 27.50
CA PRO A 62 0.57 17.71 28.77
C PRO A 62 2.07 17.56 29.04
N GLN A 63 2.58 18.41 29.93
CA GLN A 63 3.97 18.40 30.35
C GLN A 63 4.19 17.11 31.16
N GLY A 64 4.71 16.08 30.50
CA GLY A 64 4.90 14.76 31.06
C GLY A 64 5.78 13.89 30.16
N PRO A 65 6.25 12.73 30.66
CA PRO A 65 7.13 11.83 29.92
C PRO A 65 6.58 11.50 28.52
N PRO A 66 7.43 11.19 27.52
CA PRO A 66 6.99 10.91 26.14
C PRO A 66 5.87 9.86 26.04
N GLY A 67 5.79 8.91 26.99
CA GLY A 67 4.75 7.89 27.05
C GLY A 67 3.33 8.41 27.31
N THR A 68 3.16 9.48 28.11
CA THR A 68 1.84 10.05 28.43
C THR A 68 1.24 10.85 27.26
N GLN A 69 2.09 11.38 26.38
CA GLN A 69 1.65 12.10 25.18
C GLN A 69 1.18 11.10 24.10
N LEU A 70 1.84 9.95 24.01
CA LEU A 70 1.46 8.88 23.09
C LEU A 70 0.11 8.26 23.46
N SER A 71 -0.17 8.03 24.75
CA SER A 71 -1.45 7.51 25.22
C SER A 71 -2.62 8.46 24.93
N ALA A 72 -2.44 9.75 25.15
CA ALA A 72 -3.44 10.78 24.84
C ALA A 72 -3.71 10.88 23.33
N ALA A 73 -2.66 10.79 22.49
CA ALA A 73 -2.81 10.75 21.04
C ALA A 73 -3.55 9.49 20.57
N THR A 74 -3.28 8.32 21.16
CA THR A 74 -4.01 7.09 20.85
C THR A 74 -5.48 7.12 21.28
N GLU A 75 -5.81 7.79 22.38
CA GLU A 75 -7.19 7.94 22.86
C GLU A 75 -8.00 8.90 21.97
N ALA A 76 -7.37 9.99 21.51
CA ALA A 76 -7.95 10.89 20.51
C ALA A 76 -8.21 10.20 19.16
N ILE A 77 -7.31 9.31 18.72
CA ILE A 77 -7.49 8.48 17.51
C ILE A 77 -8.53 7.37 17.76
N GLY A 78 -8.61 6.79 18.96
CA GLY A 78 -9.57 5.74 19.30
C GLY A 78 -11.03 6.20 19.24
N ASN A 79 -11.28 7.47 19.57
CA ASN A 79 -12.61 8.09 19.43
C ASN A 79 -12.94 8.52 17.99
N LEU A 80 -11.94 8.47 17.10
CA LEU A 80 -12.14 8.76 15.70
C LEU A 80 -12.84 7.56 15.06
N ALA A 81 -14.09 7.76 14.62
CA ALA A 81 -14.85 6.72 13.93
C ALA A 81 -14.17 6.37 12.59
N LEU A 82 -13.21 5.46 12.64
CA LEU A 82 -12.50 5.00 11.46
C LEU A 82 -13.52 4.39 10.48
N PRO A 83 -13.38 4.66 9.17
CA PRO A 83 -14.28 4.15 8.13
C PRO A 83 -14.04 2.66 7.82
N ILE A 84 -13.86 1.85 8.85
CA ILE A 84 -13.63 0.40 8.81
C ILE A 84 -14.63 -0.28 9.76
N GLY A 85 -15.07 -1.49 9.43
CA GLY A 85 -16.03 -2.23 10.26
C GLY A 85 -17.50 -1.85 10.03
N TRP A 86 -18.37 -2.50 10.81
CA TRP A 86 -19.83 -2.45 10.67
C TRP A 86 -20.43 -1.22 11.37
N VAL A 87 -20.22 -0.04 10.78
CA VAL A 87 -20.75 1.24 11.28
C VAL A 87 -22.24 1.37 10.90
N LYS A 88 -23.08 1.86 11.82
CA LYS A 88 -24.52 2.07 11.57
C LYS A 88 -24.71 3.04 10.40
N GLY A 89 -25.34 2.58 9.31
CA GLY A 89 -25.65 3.36 8.10
C GLY A 89 -24.75 3.10 6.88
N GLY A 90 -23.81 2.15 6.93
CA GLY A 90 -22.77 1.96 5.90
C GLY A 90 -23.03 0.94 4.78
N PHE A 91 -24.25 0.44 4.61
CA PHE A 91 -24.56 -0.55 3.56
C PHE A 91 -25.23 0.12 2.36
N GLY A 92 -24.44 0.40 1.32
CA GLY A 92 -24.91 0.93 0.04
C GLY A 92 -24.25 0.24 -1.15
N PRO A 93 -24.72 0.47 -2.39
CA PRO A 93 -24.16 -0.14 -3.60
C PRO A 93 -22.66 0.14 -3.79
N THR A 94 -22.18 1.29 -3.29
CA THR A 94 -20.76 1.67 -3.32
C THR A 94 -19.89 0.76 -2.45
N THR A 95 -20.46 0.16 -1.38
CA THR A 95 -19.75 -0.73 -0.46
C THR A 95 -19.39 -2.05 -1.15
N ILE A 96 -20.30 -2.61 -1.96
CA ILE A 96 -20.06 -3.84 -2.73
C ILE A 96 -18.95 -3.60 -3.77
N PHE A 97 -19.01 -2.48 -4.48
CA PHE A 97 -17.96 -2.12 -5.46
C PHE A 97 -16.61 -1.91 -4.77
N GLY A 98 -16.62 -1.26 -3.60
CA GLY A 98 -15.47 -1.12 -2.73
C GLY A 98 -14.83 -2.45 -2.36
N TRP A 99 -15.64 -3.40 -1.86
CA TRP A 99 -15.17 -4.74 -1.48
C TRP A 99 -14.58 -5.51 -2.65
N VAL A 100 -15.15 -5.42 -3.86
CA VAL A 100 -14.60 -6.06 -5.05
C VAL A 100 -13.22 -5.48 -5.37
N ILE A 101 -13.06 -4.16 -5.34
CA ILE A 101 -11.76 -3.52 -5.58
C ILE A 101 -10.74 -3.93 -4.51
N THR A 102 -11.13 -3.91 -3.24
CA THR A 102 -10.25 -4.28 -2.12
C THR A 102 -9.82 -5.75 -2.20
N ALA A 103 -10.77 -6.65 -2.48
CA ALA A 103 -10.49 -8.08 -2.61
C ALA A 103 -9.59 -8.36 -3.82
N LEU A 104 -9.85 -7.73 -4.96
CA LEU A 104 -9.00 -7.84 -6.15
C LEU A 104 -7.58 -7.34 -5.86
N ALA A 105 -7.45 -6.14 -5.28
CA ALA A 105 -6.17 -5.55 -4.89
C ALA A 105 -5.36 -6.49 -3.98
N ALA A 106 -5.99 -7.04 -2.94
CA ALA A 106 -5.35 -7.97 -2.02
C ALA A 106 -4.98 -9.32 -2.69
N SER A 107 -5.77 -9.79 -3.65
CA SER A 107 -5.58 -11.08 -4.31
C SER A 107 -4.40 -11.14 -5.30
N LEU A 108 -3.90 -10.00 -5.79
CA LEU A 108 -2.79 -9.96 -6.76
C LEU A 108 -1.44 -10.41 -6.18
N GLY A 109 -1.29 -10.37 -4.85
CA GLY A 109 -0.10 -10.87 -4.13
C GLY A 109 1.14 -9.98 -4.26
N ALA A 110 2.16 -10.30 -3.47
CA ALA A 110 3.39 -9.50 -3.37
C ALA A 110 4.17 -9.31 -4.68
N PRO A 111 4.33 -10.32 -5.58
CA PRO A 111 5.08 -10.14 -6.82
C PRO A 111 4.51 -9.04 -7.72
N PHE A 112 3.18 -8.98 -7.85
CA PHE A 112 2.53 -7.91 -8.63
C PHE A 112 2.80 -6.53 -8.04
N TRP A 113 2.63 -6.38 -6.73
CA TRP A 113 2.83 -5.08 -6.06
C TRP A 113 4.29 -4.63 -6.10
N PHE A 114 5.24 -5.57 -6.01
CA PHE A 114 6.67 -5.30 -6.17
C PHE A 114 7.00 -4.85 -7.60
N ASP A 115 6.46 -5.53 -8.61
CA ASP A 115 6.66 -5.18 -10.02
C ASP A 115 6.07 -3.79 -10.34
N LEU A 116 4.87 -3.49 -9.82
CA LEU A 116 4.24 -2.18 -10.00
C LEU A 116 5.07 -1.05 -9.39
N LEU A 117 5.62 -1.27 -8.20
CA LEU A 117 6.45 -0.30 -7.50
C LEU A 117 7.78 -0.07 -8.22
N ASN A 118 8.45 -1.14 -8.66
CA ASN A 118 9.65 -1.04 -9.49
C ASN A 118 9.40 -0.26 -10.78
N LYS A 119 8.27 -0.52 -11.44
CA LYS A 119 7.89 0.21 -12.65
C LYS A 119 7.71 1.71 -12.38
N PHE A 120 7.06 2.07 -11.28
CA PHE A 120 6.84 3.48 -10.92
C PHE A 120 8.14 4.21 -10.56
N ILE A 121 9.04 3.56 -9.80
CA ILE A 121 10.35 4.11 -9.45
C ILE A 121 11.23 4.28 -10.70
N ASN A 122 11.27 3.27 -11.58
CA ASN A 122 12.05 3.34 -12.81
C ASN A 122 11.51 4.39 -13.79
N VAL A 123 10.20 4.57 -13.87
CA VAL A 123 9.57 5.65 -14.67
C VAL A 123 9.97 7.03 -14.16
N ARG A 124 10.08 7.21 -12.83
CA ARG A 124 10.58 8.46 -12.24
C ARG A 124 12.10 8.65 -12.42
N ALA A 125 12.85 7.56 -12.51
CA ALA A 125 14.30 7.55 -12.75
C ALA A 125 14.69 7.59 -14.24
N SER A 126 13.72 7.59 -15.16
CA SER A 126 13.95 7.59 -16.62
C SER A 126 14.40 8.93 -17.22
N GLY A 127 15.04 9.80 -16.41
CA GLY A 127 15.83 10.89 -16.96
C GLY A 127 17.00 10.28 -17.73
N LYS A 128 17.00 10.44 -19.06
CA LYS A 128 17.97 9.93 -20.05
C LYS A 128 19.24 9.33 -19.42
N ALA A 129 19.32 8.00 -19.35
CA ALA A 129 20.61 7.35 -19.12
C ALA A 129 21.54 7.70 -20.28
N PRO A 130 22.80 8.12 -20.04
CA PRO A 130 23.77 8.29 -21.11
C PRO A 130 23.90 6.96 -21.87
N GLU A 131 23.89 7.05 -23.18
CA GLU A 131 24.14 5.90 -24.06
C GLU A 131 25.55 5.40 -23.71
N GLU A 132 25.66 4.24 -23.05
CA GLU A 132 26.95 3.59 -22.86
C GLU A 132 27.44 3.17 -24.24
N GLU A 133 28.36 3.95 -24.83
CA GLU A 133 29.09 3.52 -26.01
C GLU A 133 29.71 2.15 -25.72
N PRO A 134 29.58 1.17 -26.63
CA PRO A 134 30.16 -0.15 -26.45
C PRO A 134 31.67 0.03 -26.26
N LYS A 135 32.16 -0.25 -25.05
CA LYS A 135 33.60 -0.24 -24.76
C LYS A 135 34.28 -1.14 -25.78
N SER A 136 35.11 -0.53 -26.64
CA SER A 136 35.98 -1.24 -27.57
C SER A 136 36.71 -2.37 -26.83
N PRO A 137 36.80 -3.58 -27.41
CA PRO A 137 37.49 -4.70 -26.78
C PRO A 137 38.88 -4.26 -26.33
N LYS A 138 39.19 -4.43 -25.05
CA LYS A 138 40.54 -4.21 -24.53
C LYS A 138 41.48 -5.13 -25.32
N GLU A 139 42.39 -4.52 -26.06
CA GLU A 139 43.45 -5.20 -26.79
C GLU A 139 44.27 -5.99 -25.76
N VAL A 140 44.11 -7.31 -25.76
CA VAL A 140 44.81 -8.21 -24.85
C VAL A 140 46.28 -8.20 -25.28
N PRO A 141 47.25 -7.86 -24.39
CA PRO A 141 48.65 -7.94 -24.75
C PRO A 141 48.99 -9.38 -25.14
N GLN A 142 49.45 -9.56 -26.37
CA GLN A 142 49.82 -10.85 -26.91
C GLN A 142 51.04 -11.37 -26.13
N PRO A 143 51.01 -12.60 -25.58
CA PRO A 143 52.13 -13.10 -24.80
C PRO A 143 53.38 -13.18 -25.67
N ALA A 144 54.50 -12.66 -25.16
CA ALA A 144 55.78 -12.71 -25.84
C ALA A 144 56.13 -14.16 -26.18
N GLN A 145 56.42 -14.42 -27.45
CA GLN A 145 56.88 -15.73 -27.89
C GLN A 145 58.17 -16.08 -27.14
N PRO A 146 58.29 -17.30 -26.59
CA PRO A 146 59.52 -17.71 -25.95
C PRO A 146 60.62 -17.76 -27.01
N GLY A 147 61.69 -17.00 -26.78
CA GLY A 147 62.88 -16.97 -27.63
C GLY A 147 63.46 -18.37 -27.80
N GLY A 148 63.90 -18.66 -29.03
CA GLY A 148 64.63 -19.88 -29.37
C GLY A 148 66.08 -19.88 -28.92
#